data_AF-A0A382U681-F1
#
_entry.id   AF-A0A382U681-F1
#
_cell.length_a   1.000
_cell.length_b   1.000
_cell.length_c   1.000
_cell.angle_alpha   90.00
_cell.angle_beta   90.00
_cell.angle_gamma   90.00
#
_symmetry.space_group_name_H-M   'P 1'
#
loop_
_entity.id
_entity.type
_entity.pdbx_description
1 polymer ?
#
loop_
_entity_poly.entity_id
_entity_poly.type
_entity_poly.pdbx_seq_one_letter_code
_entity_poly.pdbx_strand_id
1 'polypeptide(L)'
;DVLRESYCHTGEKKAKTRIQDVLMRGQNILVQVAKEGRDAKGPSLTNALSIPGRFLVLMQGHGSAVSRKIEDESERKKLKDIVAGFNLPDNLGLIIRTAGVGRNKNELQKDLQMLLKVWEKIQNSVNDETMTAPYLLYQEPDLVVRTVRDHYSSDTSQIIVDNNDSYKALKDFARMVMPTTRNLVKLYKETKPLFSEYKVEEQIESIYKRSVPLSSGGSIVIDIGEAMASIDVNSGKTKGGLDLEETAATTNLEAAKEIARQLRLRDLGGLIVIDFIDMYQKKNKAAVEKELKLA
;
A
#
# COMPACT_ATOMS: atom_id res chain seq x y z
N ASP A 1 7.88 9.00 16.74
CA ASP A 1 8.58 10.15 16.13
C ASP A 1 7.69 11.36 16.20
N VAL A 2 8.11 12.37 16.96
CA VAL A 2 7.40 13.65 17.09
C VAL A 2 8.26 14.70 16.38
N LEU A 3 7.67 15.37 15.39
CA LEU A 3 8.26 16.51 14.69
C LEU A 3 8.67 17.60 15.68
N ARG A 4 9.81 18.23 15.41
CA ARG A 4 10.44 19.21 16.31
C ARG A 4 9.62 20.47 16.47
N GLU A 5 8.82 20.79 15.47
CA GLU A 5 7.88 21.90 15.42
C GLU A 5 6.82 21.78 16.52
N SER A 6 6.58 20.57 17.04
CA SER A 6 5.68 20.31 18.18
C SER A 6 6.38 20.37 19.54
N TYR A 7 7.68 20.64 19.61
CA TYR A 7 8.40 20.71 20.86
C TYR A 7 8.13 22.04 21.58
N CYS A 8 7.99 22.01 22.90
CA CYS A 8 8.06 23.23 23.68
C CYS A 8 9.49 23.82 23.56
N HIS A 9 9.60 25.14 23.39
CA HIS A 9 10.88 25.81 23.20
C HIS A 9 11.66 25.86 24.52
N THR A 10 12.47 24.83 24.80
CA THR A 10 13.27 24.74 26.03
C THR A 10 14.69 25.28 25.91
N GLY A 11 15.12 25.71 24.71
CA GLY A 11 16.44 26.31 24.49
C GLY A 11 17.63 25.33 24.49
N GLU A 12 17.41 24.02 24.61
CA GLU A 12 18.48 23.02 24.69
C GLU A 12 19.01 22.51 23.32
N LYS A 13 20.31 22.18 23.26
CA LYS A 13 20.99 21.73 22.03
C LYS A 13 20.62 20.29 21.60
N LYS A 14 19.75 20.23 20.60
CA LYS A 14 19.67 19.41 19.36
C LYS A 14 20.02 17.89 19.31
N ALA A 15 20.85 17.29 20.16
CA ALA A 15 21.40 15.93 19.87
C ALA A 15 20.85 14.78 20.72
N LYS A 16 20.30 15.04 21.92
CA LYS A 16 19.68 14.02 22.79
C LYS A 16 18.54 14.62 23.61
N THR A 17 17.46 15.00 22.95
CA THR A 17 16.31 15.55 23.66
C THR A 17 15.40 14.41 24.13
N ARG A 18 15.19 14.28 25.44
CA ARG A 18 14.29 13.27 25.99
C ARG A 18 12.85 13.78 25.85
N ILE A 19 11.89 12.89 25.68
CA ILE A 19 10.50 13.27 25.36
C ILE A 19 9.87 14.15 26.45
N GLN A 20 10.23 13.92 27.72
CA GLN A 20 9.78 14.73 28.86
C GLN A 20 10.29 16.18 28.84
N ASP A 21 11.36 16.44 28.09
CA ASP A 21 11.96 17.77 27.98
C ASP A 21 11.33 18.58 26.82
N VAL A 22 10.46 17.97 26.00
CA VAL A 22 9.88 18.60 24.79
C VAL A 22 8.37 18.54 24.68
N LEU A 23 7.70 17.68 25.45
CA LEU A 23 6.24 17.58 25.46
C LEU A 23 5.71 17.72 26.89
N MET A 24 4.58 18.40 27.02
CA MET A 24 3.88 18.57 28.29
C MET A 24 2.56 17.82 28.31
N ARG A 25 2.16 17.31 29.47
CA ARG A 25 0.84 16.68 29.64
C ARG A 25 -0.26 17.72 29.36
N GLY A 26 -1.24 17.34 28.54
CA GLY A 26 -2.32 18.24 28.13
C GLY A 26 -2.01 19.10 26.90
N GLN A 27 -0.81 18.98 26.34
CA GLN A 27 -0.47 19.64 25.08
C GLN A 27 -1.27 19.04 23.93
N ASN A 28 -1.95 19.90 23.16
CA ASN A 28 -2.64 19.50 21.94
C ASN A 28 -1.61 19.26 20.83
N ILE A 29 -1.69 18.10 20.19
CA ILE A 29 -0.81 17.72 19.08
C ILE A 29 -1.66 17.14 17.97
N LEU A 30 -1.45 17.66 16.76
CA LEU A 30 -2.04 17.09 15.55
C LEU A 30 -1.36 15.76 15.24
N VAL A 31 -2.15 14.69 15.16
CA VAL A 31 -1.64 13.32 14.94
C VAL A 31 -2.41 12.61 13.84
N GLN A 32 -1.71 11.72 13.15
CA GLN A 32 -2.24 10.75 12.20
C GLN A 32 -1.98 9.34 12.71
N VAL A 33 -2.96 8.46 12.54
CA VAL A 33 -2.80 7.02 12.79
C VAL A 33 -1.88 6.45 11.70
N ALA A 34 -0.69 6.01 12.09
CA ALA A 34 0.28 5.38 11.20
C ALA A 34 0.07 3.86 11.12
N LYS A 35 -0.33 3.24 12.23
CA LYS A 35 -0.72 1.82 12.31
C LYS A 35 -1.93 1.69 13.21
N GLU A 36 -2.91 0.92 12.75
CA GLU A 36 -4.07 0.56 13.57
C GLU A 36 -3.64 -0.19 14.82
N GLY A 37 -4.45 -0.10 15.88
CA GLY A 37 -4.25 -0.89 17.08
C GLY A 37 -4.41 -2.38 16.77
N ARG A 38 -3.58 -3.22 17.40
CA ARG A 38 -3.69 -4.68 17.33
C ARG A 38 -3.59 -5.25 18.73
N ASP A 39 -4.47 -6.20 19.03
CA ASP A 39 -4.57 -6.86 20.33
C ASP A 39 -4.70 -5.82 21.47
N ALA A 40 -3.82 -5.89 22.47
CA ALA A 40 -3.76 -4.94 23.58
C ALA A 40 -2.94 -3.67 23.28
N LYS A 41 -2.33 -3.54 22.08
CA LYS A 41 -1.51 -2.38 21.71
C LYS A 41 -2.37 -1.33 21.03
N GLY A 42 -2.38 -0.12 21.61
CA GLY A 42 -2.99 1.05 20.99
C GLY A 42 -2.37 1.40 19.63
N PRO A 43 -3.04 2.24 18.83
CA PRO A 43 -2.56 2.65 17.52
C PRO A 43 -1.23 3.39 17.63
N SER A 44 -0.37 3.21 16.62
CA SER A 44 0.84 4.02 16.49
C SER A 44 0.50 5.34 15.83
N LEU A 45 0.96 6.45 16.42
CA LEU A 45 0.68 7.80 15.96
C LEU A 45 1.94 8.48 15.42
N THR A 46 1.75 9.39 14.47
CA THR A 46 2.77 10.31 13.96
C THR A 46 2.18 11.71 13.84
N ASN A 47 2.96 12.75 14.10
CA ASN A 47 2.59 14.13 13.75
C ASN A 47 3.22 14.60 12.43
N ALA A 48 3.98 13.73 11.75
CA ALA A 48 4.40 13.95 10.37
C ALA A 48 3.27 13.52 9.43
N LEU A 49 2.39 14.47 9.12
CA LEU A 49 1.20 14.19 8.33
C LEU A 49 1.52 13.84 6.88
N SER A 50 0.73 12.91 6.34
CA SER A 50 0.76 12.48 4.95
C SER A 50 -0.65 12.25 4.42
N ILE A 51 -0.94 12.79 3.24
CA ILE A 51 -2.24 12.64 2.56
C ILE A 51 -1.99 11.94 1.23
N PRO A 52 -2.31 10.64 1.11
CA PRO A 52 -2.09 9.89 -0.11
C PRO A 52 -3.18 10.20 -1.15
N GLY A 53 -2.74 10.78 -2.27
CA GLY A 53 -3.52 10.89 -3.50
C GLY A 53 -3.27 9.70 -4.41
N ARG A 54 -3.75 9.78 -5.64
CA ARG A 54 -3.61 8.67 -6.59
C ARG A 54 -2.19 8.58 -7.16
N PHE A 55 -1.63 9.71 -7.54
CA PHE A 55 -0.32 9.83 -8.18
C PHE A 55 0.71 10.48 -7.26
N LEU A 56 0.25 11.34 -6.35
CA LEU A 56 1.07 12.09 -5.42
C LEU A 56 0.71 11.71 -3.98
N VAL A 57 1.64 11.89 -3.06
CA VAL A 57 1.40 11.95 -1.61
C VAL A 57 1.83 13.33 -1.15
N LEU A 58 0.92 14.07 -0.53
CA LEU A 58 1.23 15.35 0.09
C LEU A 58 1.76 15.09 1.50
N MET A 59 2.92 15.66 1.80
CA MET A 59 3.59 15.49 3.10
C MET A 59 3.72 16.84 3.79
N GLN A 60 3.63 16.84 5.11
CA GLN A 60 4.08 17.98 5.90
C GLN A 60 5.62 18.00 5.96
N GLY A 61 6.24 19.14 5.66
CA GLY A 61 7.69 19.30 5.56
C GLY A 61 8.13 19.80 4.18
N HIS A 62 9.43 19.75 3.89
CA HIS A 62 9.99 20.33 2.67
C HIS A 62 10.41 19.26 1.65
N GLY A 63 10.26 19.59 0.37
CA GLY A 63 10.90 18.88 -0.74
C GLY A 63 10.02 17.91 -1.51
N SER A 64 10.48 17.54 -2.71
CA SER A 64 9.81 16.58 -3.58
C SER A 64 10.66 15.33 -3.79
N ALA A 65 10.06 14.15 -3.67
CA ALA A 65 10.72 12.86 -3.84
C ALA A 65 9.96 11.97 -4.85
N VAL A 66 10.67 11.02 -5.44
CA VAL A 66 10.11 10.02 -6.36
C VAL A 66 10.18 8.65 -5.70
N SER A 67 9.10 7.87 -5.78
CA SER A 67 9.00 6.49 -5.29
C SER A 67 10.25 5.68 -5.61
N ARG A 68 10.77 4.93 -4.64
CA ARG A 68 11.95 4.07 -4.83
C ARG A 68 11.70 2.93 -5.84
N LYS A 69 10.43 2.57 -6.07
CA LYS A 69 10.04 1.54 -7.06
C LYS A 69 10.20 1.99 -8.51
N ILE A 70 10.48 3.28 -8.77
CA ILE A 70 10.73 3.81 -10.12
C ILE A 70 12.24 3.79 -10.31
N GLU A 71 12.77 2.79 -11.00
CA GLU A 71 14.23 2.61 -11.17
C GLU A 71 14.80 3.42 -12.35
N ASP A 72 13.98 3.74 -13.35
CA ASP A 72 14.40 4.51 -14.51
C ASP A 72 14.70 5.97 -14.13
N GLU A 73 15.97 6.36 -14.16
CA GLU A 73 16.43 7.69 -13.80
C GLU A 73 15.92 8.78 -14.78
N SER A 74 15.69 8.44 -16.05
CA SER A 74 15.10 9.36 -17.02
C SER A 74 13.67 9.73 -16.63
N GLU A 75 12.85 8.73 -16.28
CA GLU A 75 11.49 8.95 -15.79
C GLU A 75 11.49 9.68 -14.44
N ARG A 76 12.39 9.33 -13.52
CA ARG A 76 12.53 10.04 -12.24
C ARG A 76 12.82 11.53 -12.46
N LYS A 77 13.74 11.86 -13.37
CA LYS A 77 14.08 13.25 -13.69
C LYS A 77 12.90 14.00 -14.29
N LYS A 78 12.22 13.43 -15.30
CA LYS A 78 11.02 14.04 -15.91
C LYS A 78 9.94 14.35 -14.88
N LEU A 79 9.64 13.41 -13.99
CA LEU A 79 8.63 13.60 -12.94
C LEU A 79 9.02 14.69 -11.95
N LYS A 80 10.30 14.76 -11.55
CA LYS A 80 10.82 15.86 -10.72
C LYS A 80 10.67 17.21 -11.41
N ASP A 81 11.01 17.30 -12.69
CA ASP A 81 10.92 18.55 -13.46
C ASP A 81 9.46 19.03 -13.58
N ILE A 82 8.51 18.11 -13.76
CA ILE A 82 7.08 18.44 -13.79
C ILE A 82 6.63 19.01 -12.43
N VAL A 83 6.97 18.33 -11.33
CA VAL A 83 6.55 18.72 -9.98
C VAL A 83 7.25 19.98 -9.49
N ALA A 84 8.49 20.24 -9.91
CA ALA A 84 9.19 21.49 -9.62
C ALA A 84 8.45 22.73 -10.17
N GLY A 85 7.63 22.55 -11.21
CA GLY A 85 6.78 23.60 -11.76
C GLY A 85 5.43 23.78 -11.05
N PHE A 86 5.18 23.09 -9.93
CA PHE A 86 3.97 23.25 -9.13
C PHE A 86 4.15 24.29 -8.03
N ASN A 87 3.13 25.10 -7.80
CA ASN A 87 3.11 26.04 -6.68
C ASN A 87 2.67 25.31 -5.41
N LEU A 88 3.63 24.95 -4.57
CA LEU A 88 3.40 24.33 -3.26
C LEU A 88 3.70 25.33 -2.14
N PRO A 89 2.87 25.38 -1.08
CA PRO A 89 3.23 26.06 0.15
C PRO A 89 4.57 25.56 0.69
N ASP A 90 5.38 26.48 1.23
CA ASP A 90 6.75 26.17 1.65
C ASP A 90 6.81 25.02 2.67
N ASN A 91 5.81 24.90 3.55
CA ASN A 91 5.73 23.87 4.58
C ASN A 91 5.23 22.50 4.09
N LEU A 92 5.07 22.32 2.77
CA LEU A 92 4.58 21.09 2.17
C LEU A 92 5.55 20.49 1.15
N GLY A 93 5.55 19.17 1.10
CA GLY A 93 6.34 18.35 0.19
C GLY A 93 5.49 17.35 -0.56
N LEU A 94 6.08 16.74 -1.59
CA LEU A 94 5.41 15.74 -2.42
C LEU A 94 6.22 14.47 -2.58
N ILE A 95 5.54 13.33 -2.59
CA ILE A 95 6.11 12.06 -3.06
C ILE A 95 5.35 11.63 -4.30
N ILE A 96 6.06 11.43 -5.41
CA ILE A 96 5.48 10.90 -6.65
C ILE A 96 5.41 9.37 -6.54
N ARG A 97 4.19 8.82 -6.59
CA ARG A 97 3.89 7.38 -6.51
C ARG A 97 4.21 6.70 -7.84
N THR A 98 4.40 5.38 -7.81
CA THR A 98 4.61 4.56 -9.02
C THR A 98 3.48 4.73 -10.05
N ALA A 99 2.23 4.88 -9.60
CA ALA A 99 1.09 5.15 -10.48
C ALA A 99 1.16 6.50 -11.22
N GLY A 100 2.02 7.43 -10.77
CA GLY A 100 2.26 8.72 -11.43
C GLY A 100 3.18 8.65 -12.65
N VAL A 101 3.87 7.52 -12.88
CA VAL A 101 4.72 7.34 -14.07
C VAL A 101 3.88 7.44 -15.34
N GLY A 102 4.40 8.16 -16.34
CA GLY A 102 3.71 8.38 -17.63
C GLY A 102 2.51 9.33 -17.56
N ARG A 103 2.20 9.91 -16.39
CA ARG A 103 1.12 10.91 -16.25
C ARG A 103 1.60 12.29 -16.63
N ASN A 104 0.72 13.05 -17.27
CA ASN A 104 1.05 14.40 -17.70
C ASN A 104 0.90 15.42 -16.56
N LYS A 105 1.45 16.63 -16.76
CA LYS A 105 1.40 17.74 -15.79
C LYS A 105 -0.01 18.05 -15.31
N ASN A 106 -1.01 18.00 -16.19
CA ASN A 106 -2.40 18.35 -15.85
C ASN A 106 -3.06 17.31 -14.93
N GLU A 107 -2.77 16.02 -15.14
CA GLU A 107 -3.27 14.95 -14.26
C GLU A 107 -2.66 15.07 -12.86
N LEU A 108 -1.33 15.27 -12.78
CA LEU A 108 -0.63 15.45 -11.51
C LEU A 108 -1.07 16.72 -10.78
N GLN A 109 -1.29 17.83 -11.49
CA GLN A 109 -1.78 19.08 -10.91
C GLN A 109 -3.19 18.93 -10.33
N LYS A 110 -4.07 18.16 -10.98
CA LYS A 110 -5.43 17.89 -10.46
C LYS A 110 -5.39 17.07 -9.17
N ASP A 111 -4.54 16.04 -9.13
CA ASP A 111 -4.33 15.25 -7.91
C ASP A 111 -3.78 16.14 -6.77
N LEU A 112 -2.79 17.00 -7.06
CA LEU A 112 -2.27 17.98 -6.10
C LEU A 112 -3.36 18.93 -5.58
N GLN A 113 -4.20 19.49 -6.45
CA GLN A 113 -5.27 20.40 -6.04
C GLN A 113 -6.28 19.71 -5.12
N MET A 114 -6.57 18.42 -5.35
CA MET A 114 -7.41 17.64 -4.43
C MET A 114 -6.74 17.51 -3.06
N LEU A 115 -5.46 17.16 -3.02
CA LEU A 115 -4.70 17.02 -1.78
C LEU A 115 -4.60 18.33 -0.99
N LEU A 116 -4.38 19.46 -1.68
CA LEU A 116 -4.34 20.78 -1.06
C LEU A 116 -5.69 21.16 -0.44
N LYS A 117 -6.82 20.78 -1.05
CA LYS A 117 -8.16 21.00 -0.46
C LYS A 117 -8.36 20.19 0.82
N VAL A 118 -7.85 18.96 0.87
CA VAL A 118 -7.90 18.15 2.10
C VAL A 118 -7.02 18.79 3.17
N TRP A 119 -5.81 19.21 2.81
CA TRP A 119 -4.90 19.92 3.71
C TRP A 119 -5.53 21.19 4.29
N GLU A 120 -6.11 22.03 3.44
CA GLU A 120 -6.79 23.27 3.84
C GLU A 120 -7.93 22.99 4.81
N LYS A 121 -8.76 21.96 4.55
CA LYS A 121 -9.82 21.54 5.48
C LYS A 121 -9.28 21.11 6.84
N ILE A 122 -8.17 20.36 6.87
CA ILE A 122 -7.50 19.96 8.11
C ILE A 122 -7.02 21.20 8.85
N GLN A 123 -6.32 22.11 8.18
CA GLN A 123 -5.81 23.35 8.80
C GLN A 123 -6.93 24.24 9.35
N ASN A 124 -8.01 24.42 8.59
CA ASN A 124 -9.16 25.20 9.04
C ASN A 124 -9.82 24.58 10.26
N SER A 125 -9.95 23.26 10.30
CA SER A 125 -10.51 22.55 11.44
C SER A 125 -9.61 22.62 12.67
N VAL A 126 -8.27 22.54 12.49
CA VAL A 126 -7.29 22.72 13.57
C VAL A 126 -7.37 24.12 14.19
N ASN A 127 -7.61 25.15 13.38
CA ASN A 127 -7.71 26.54 13.82
C ASN A 127 -9.12 26.93 14.31
N ASP A 128 -10.09 26.01 14.29
CA ASP A 128 -11.44 26.26 14.78
C ASP A 128 -11.46 26.18 16.32
N GLU A 129 -11.49 27.35 16.96
CA GLU A 129 -11.53 27.49 18.42
C GLU A 129 -12.78 26.88 19.06
N THR A 130 -13.83 26.58 18.28
CA THR A 130 -15.03 25.90 18.80
C THR A 130 -14.81 24.41 19.00
N MET A 131 -13.81 23.82 18.36
CA MET A 131 -13.49 22.40 18.47
C MET A 131 -12.54 22.14 19.65
N THR A 132 -13.00 21.35 20.63
CA THR A 132 -12.16 20.97 21.78
C THR A 132 -11.58 19.57 21.57
N ALA A 133 -10.26 19.43 21.69
CA ALA A 133 -9.57 18.14 21.61
C ALA A 133 -10.01 17.16 22.73
N PRO A 134 -10.05 15.83 22.48
CA PRO A 134 -9.73 15.14 21.22
C PRO A 134 -10.92 15.12 20.26
N TYR A 135 -10.67 15.37 18.97
CA TYR A 135 -11.69 15.27 17.91
C TYR A 135 -11.07 14.77 16.60
N LEU A 136 -11.92 14.17 15.74
CA LEU A 136 -11.52 13.69 14.42
C LEU A 136 -11.51 14.84 13.41
N LEU A 137 -10.34 15.12 12.85
CA LEU A 137 -10.14 16.19 11.85
C LEU A 137 -10.44 15.75 10.43
N TYR A 138 -9.97 14.56 10.09
CA TYR A 138 -10.11 14.00 8.75
C TYR A 138 -10.20 12.49 8.87
N GLN A 139 -11.22 11.93 8.23
CA GLN A 139 -11.39 10.51 8.07
C GLN A 139 -10.92 10.12 6.67
N GLU A 140 -9.95 9.21 6.62
CA GLU A 140 -9.53 8.62 5.37
C GLU A 140 -10.72 7.88 4.71
N PRO A 141 -10.82 7.88 3.37
CA PRO A 141 -11.88 7.14 2.69
C PRO A 141 -11.94 5.68 3.11
N ASP A 142 -13.13 5.10 2.99
CA ASP A 142 -13.38 3.69 3.23
C ASP A 142 -12.50 2.80 2.33
N LEU A 143 -12.30 1.55 2.77
CA LEU A 143 -11.48 0.54 2.10
C LEU A 143 -11.75 0.47 0.60
N VAL A 144 -13.02 0.47 0.18
CA VAL A 144 -13.37 0.35 -1.25
C VAL A 144 -12.77 1.49 -2.08
N VAL A 145 -12.87 2.73 -1.58
CA VAL A 145 -12.32 3.91 -2.25
C VAL A 145 -10.79 3.89 -2.20
N ARG A 146 -10.20 3.50 -1.06
CA ARG A 146 -8.74 3.35 -0.93
C ARG A 146 -8.19 2.33 -1.91
N THR A 147 -8.82 1.17 -2.02
CA THR A 147 -8.41 0.10 -2.95
C THR A 147 -8.42 0.60 -4.38
N VAL A 148 -9.46 1.34 -4.81
CA VAL A 148 -9.48 1.92 -6.15
C VAL A 148 -8.42 3.01 -6.32
N ARG A 149 -8.23 3.90 -5.34
CA ARG A 149 -7.15 4.91 -5.39
C ARG A 149 -5.79 4.27 -5.61
N ASP A 150 -5.50 3.21 -4.85
CA ASP A 150 -4.17 2.62 -4.73
C ASP A 150 -3.87 1.58 -5.83
N HIS A 151 -4.88 0.85 -6.32
CA HIS A 151 -4.71 -0.25 -7.28
C HIS A 151 -5.26 0.02 -8.68
N TYR A 152 -6.17 0.99 -8.89
CA TYR A 152 -6.67 1.23 -10.24
C TYR A 152 -5.52 1.59 -11.17
N SER A 153 -5.55 1.02 -12.37
CA SER A 153 -4.59 1.27 -13.44
C SER A 153 -5.35 1.36 -14.77
N SER A 154 -4.71 1.89 -15.81
CA SER A 154 -5.34 2.09 -17.12
C SER A 154 -5.73 0.78 -17.83
N ASP A 155 -5.20 -0.36 -17.39
CA ASP A 155 -5.57 -1.71 -17.81
C ASP A 155 -6.85 -2.23 -17.12
N THR A 156 -7.35 -1.53 -16.10
CA THR A 156 -8.58 -1.92 -15.41
C THR A 156 -9.79 -1.67 -16.31
N SER A 157 -10.44 -2.75 -16.74
CA SER A 157 -11.57 -2.68 -17.67
C SER A 157 -12.86 -2.19 -17.02
N GLN A 158 -13.15 -2.60 -15.78
CA GLN A 158 -14.36 -2.25 -15.02
C GLN A 158 -14.08 -2.32 -13.51
N ILE A 159 -14.83 -1.51 -12.74
CA ILE A 159 -14.88 -1.58 -11.28
C ILE A 159 -16.31 -1.95 -10.90
N ILE A 160 -16.51 -3.15 -10.37
CA ILE A 160 -17.83 -3.71 -10.10
C ILE A 160 -18.01 -3.79 -8.59
N VAL A 161 -19.13 -3.25 -8.11
CA VAL A 161 -19.52 -3.28 -6.70
C VAL A 161 -20.98 -3.70 -6.59
N ASP A 162 -21.33 -4.48 -5.58
CA ASP A 162 -22.69 -4.96 -5.31
C ASP A 162 -23.41 -4.15 -4.21
N ASN A 163 -22.71 -3.20 -3.58
CA ASN A 163 -23.26 -2.32 -2.56
C ASN A 163 -23.52 -0.89 -3.10
N ASN A 164 -24.70 -0.34 -2.78
CA ASN A 164 -25.12 1.00 -3.22
C ASN A 164 -24.27 2.15 -2.65
N ASP A 165 -23.90 2.08 -1.38
CA ASP A 165 -23.11 3.11 -0.70
C ASP A 165 -21.68 3.13 -1.26
N SER A 166 -21.08 1.96 -1.42
CA SER A 166 -19.78 1.80 -2.08
C SER A 166 -19.81 2.30 -3.52
N TYR A 167 -20.88 2.02 -4.28
CA TYR A 167 -21.06 2.54 -5.64
C TYR A 167 -21.10 4.07 -5.68
N LYS A 168 -21.87 4.68 -4.78
CA LYS A 168 -21.97 6.15 -4.69
C LYS A 168 -20.62 6.77 -4.32
N ALA A 169 -19.96 6.24 -3.29
CA ALA A 169 -18.64 6.70 -2.85
C ALA A 169 -17.59 6.61 -3.97
N LEU A 170 -17.55 5.50 -4.71
CA LEU A 170 -16.66 5.33 -5.85
C LEU A 170 -17.01 6.26 -7.01
N LYS A 171 -18.28 6.51 -7.29
CA LYS A 171 -18.70 7.49 -8.31
C LYS A 171 -18.32 8.91 -7.93
N ASP A 172 -18.44 9.29 -6.66
CA ASP A 172 -17.98 10.59 -6.15
C ASP A 172 -16.45 10.72 -6.29
N PHE A 173 -15.71 9.71 -5.85
CA PHE A 173 -14.25 9.66 -5.96
C PHE A 173 -13.78 9.71 -7.42
N ALA A 174 -14.35 8.89 -8.31
CA ALA A 174 -14.00 8.86 -9.72
C ALA A 174 -14.30 10.19 -10.42
N ARG A 175 -15.39 10.89 -10.05
CA ARG A 175 -15.68 12.23 -10.57
C ARG A 175 -14.58 13.23 -10.21
N MET A 176 -14.04 13.13 -9.01
CA MET A 176 -13.03 14.05 -8.50
C MET A 176 -11.63 13.75 -9.06
N VAL A 177 -11.23 12.48 -9.11
CA VAL A 177 -9.84 12.08 -9.37
C VAL A 177 -9.65 11.45 -10.74
N MET A 178 -10.69 10.84 -11.33
CA MET A 178 -10.61 10.08 -12.58
C MET A 178 -11.74 10.45 -13.55
N PRO A 179 -11.83 11.73 -13.96
CA PRO A 179 -13.02 12.24 -14.61
C PRO A 179 -13.29 11.62 -15.99
N THR A 180 -12.29 11.08 -16.67
CA THR A 180 -12.41 10.45 -17.99
C THR A 180 -12.94 9.02 -17.91
N THR A 181 -12.84 8.37 -16.75
CA THR A 181 -13.17 6.94 -16.57
C THR A 181 -14.28 6.70 -15.54
N ARG A 182 -15.12 7.71 -15.29
CA ARG A 182 -16.28 7.64 -14.38
C ARG A 182 -17.25 6.50 -14.71
N ASN A 183 -17.33 6.12 -15.99
CA ASN A 183 -18.23 5.08 -16.48
C ASN A 183 -17.73 3.65 -16.21
N LEU A 184 -16.49 3.49 -15.72
CA LEU A 184 -15.94 2.18 -15.35
C LEU A 184 -16.59 1.61 -14.08
N VAL A 185 -17.09 2.47 -13.19
CA VAL A 185 -17.77 2.05 -11.96
C VAL A 185 -19.19 1.60 -12.27
N LYS A 186 -19.48 0.33 -12.01
CA LYS A 186 -20.78 -0.34 -12.25
C LYS A 186 -21.33 -0.94 -10.96
N LEU A 187 -22.64 -0.80 -10.79
CA LEU A 187 -23.38 -1.45 -9.71
C LEU A 187 -23.87 -2.81 -10.23
N TYR A 188 -23.46 -3.86 -9.55
CA TYR A 188 -23.90 -5.23 -9.78
C TYR A 188 -25.27 -5.44 -9.14
N LYS A 189 -26.23 -5.93 -9.92
CA LYS A 189 -27.63 -6.11 -9.48
C LYS A 189 -28.18 -7.50 -9.81
N GLU A 190 -27.34 -8.40 -10.30
CA GLU A 190 -27.75 -9.74 -10.64
C GLU A 190 -28.03 -10.56 -9.38
N THR A 191 -28.83 -11.60 -9.53
CA THR A 191 -29.24 -12.47 -8.41
C THR A 191 -28.11 -13.39 -7.94
N LYS A 192 -27.25 -13.83 -8.86
CA LYS A 192 -26.07 -14.65 -8.54
C LYS A 192 -25.03 -13.78 -7.83
N PRO A 193 -24.39 -14.22 -6.73
CA PRO A 193 -23.39 -13.42 -6.04
C PRO A 193 -22.21 -13.02 -6.94
N LEU A 194 -21.71 -11.78 -6.75
CA LEU A 194 -20.68 -11.17 -7.60
C LEU A 194 -19.43 -12.06 -7.75
N PHE A 195 -18.88 -12.57 -6.65
CA PHE A 195 -17.67 -13.39 -6.69
C PHE A 195 -17.91 -14.76 -7.31
N SER A 196 -19.10 -15.33 -7.16
CA SER A 196 -19.48 -16.57 -7.84
C SER A 196 -19.64 -16.37 -9.35
N GLU A 197 -20.09 -15.20 -9.79
CA GLU A 197 -20.19 -14.87 -11.21
C GLU A 197 -18.82 -14.80 -11.89
N TYR A 198 -17.86 -14.17 -11.21
CA TYR A 198 -16.49 -14.03 -11.71
C TYR A 198 -15.54 -15.17 -11.28
N LYS A 199 -16.07 -16.24 -10.67
CA LYS A 199 -15.31 -17.42 -10.21
C LYS A 199 -14.12 -17.08 -9.29
N VAL A 200 -14.31 -16.08 -8.43
CA VAL A 200 -13.29 -15.64 -7.46
C VAL A 200 -13.42 -16.43 -6.14
N GLU A 201 -14.60 -16.98 -5.84
CA GLU A 201 -14.89 -17.68 -4.59
C GLU A 201 -13.89 -18.79 -4.27
N GLU A 202 -13.61 -19.68 -5.23
CA GLU A 202 -12.65 -20.79 -5.05
C GLU A 202 -11.24 -20.28 -4.73
N GLN A 203 -10.85 -19.13 -5.27
CA GLN A 203 -9.56 -18.51 -4.98
C GLN A 203 -9.55 -17.92 -3.57
N ILE A 204 -10.64 -17.30 -3.13
CA ILE A 204 -10.77 -16.79 -1.75
C ILE A 204 -10.76 -17.94 -0.77
N GLU A 205 -11.47 -19.04 -1.03
CA GLU A 205 -11.43 -20.23 -0.17
C GLU A 205 -10.02 -20.82 -0.05
N SER A 206 -9.21 -20.73 -1.13
CA SER A 206 -7.81 -21.18 -1.11
C SER A 206 -6.94 -20.42 -0.11
N ILE A 207 -7.30 -19.18 0.25
CA ILE A 207 -6.60 -18.34 1.24
C ILE A 207 -6.65 -18.99 2.64
N TYR A 208 -7.68 -19.78 2.94
CA TYR A 208 -7.81 -20.45 4.23
C TYR A 208 -7.18 -21.84 4.26
N LYS A 209 -6.80 -22.38 3.10
CA LYS A 209 -6.18 -23.70 3.02
C LYS A 209 -4.74 -23.63 3.53
N ARG A 210 -4.33 -24.65 4.30
CA ARG A 210 -2.94 -24.81 4.74
C ARG A 210 -2.00 -25.12 3.57
N SER A 211 -2.45 -25.96 2.63
CA SER A 211 -1.69 -26.36 1.44
C SER A 211 -2.30 -25.75 0.18
N VAL A 212 -1.45 -25.22 -0.69
CA VAL A 212 -1.83 -24.61 -1.96
C VAL A 212 -1.11 -25.34 -3.09
N PRO A 213 -1.82 -25.92 -4.07
CA PRO A 213 -1.20 -26.64 -5.18
C PRO A 213 -0.49 -25.69 -6.15
N LEU A 214 0.60 -26.16 -6.73
CA LEU A 214 1.35 -25.50 -7.80
C LEU A 214 0.97 -26.08 -9.17
N SER A 215 1.23 -25.35 -10.25
CA SER A 215 0.85 -25.74 -11.61
C SER A 215 1.48 -27.07 -12.06
N SER A 216 2.72 -27.33 -11.66
CA SER A 216 3.44 -28.56 -12.02
C SER A 216 3.14 -29.76 -11.11
N GLY A 217 2.15 -29.66 -10.21
CA GLY A 217 1.74 -30.75 -9.30
C GLY A 217 2.47 -30.78 -7.96
N GLY A 218 3.36 -29.81 -7.72
CA GLY A 218 3.87 -29.50 -6.38
C GLY A 218 2.83 -28.79 -5.50
N SER A 219 3.25 -28.37 -4.32
CA SER A 219 2.43 -27.55 -3.42
C SER A 219 3.30 -26.73 -2.47
N ILE A 220 2.76 -25.62 -1.98
CA ILE A 220 3.32 -24.90 -0.83
C ILE A 220 2.46 -25.16 0.40
N VAL A 221 3.08 -25.23 1.57
CA VAL A 221 2.42 -25.43 2.85
C VAL A 221 2.73 -24.23 3.73
N ILE A 222 1.70 -23.55 4.23
CA ILE A 222 1.83 -22.29 4.98
C ILE A 222 1.38 -22.54 6.42
N ASP A 223 2.30 -22.40 7.36
CA ASP A 223 2.05 -22.46 8.79
C ASP A 223 2.28 -21.08 9.43
N ILE A 224 1.26 -20.58 10.13
CA ILE A 224 1.29 -19.26 10.78
C ILE A 224 1.52 -19.46 12.27
N GLY A 225 2.68 -19.04 12.75
CA GLY A 225 3.02 -19.01 14.17
C GLY A 225 2.88 -17.61 14.80
N GLU A 226 3.21 -17.51 16.08
CA GLU A 226 3.08 -16.24 16.83
C GLU A 226 4.07 -15.17 16.36
N ALA A 227 5.32 -15.55 16.11
CA ALA A 227 6.40 -14.61 15.75
C ALA A 227 6.75 -14.63 14.24
N MET A 228 6.43 -15.70 13.54
CA MET A 228 6.77 -15.89 12.13
C MET A 228 5.78 -16.81 11.41
N ALA A 229 5.73 -16.67 10.09
CA ALA A 229 5.10 -17.64 9.19
C ALA A 229 6.18 -18.47 8.51
N SER A 230 6.02 -19.80 8.52
CA SER A 230 6.89 -20.73 7.82
C SER A 230 6.19 -21.30 6.60
N ILE A 231 6.90 -21.35 5.48
CA ILE A 231 6.39 -21.86 4.21
C ILE A 231 7.30 -22.98 3.71
N ASP A 232 6.75 -24.17 3.50
CA ASP A 232 7.45 -25.34 2.97
C ASP A 232 7.05 -25.61 1.52
N VAL A 233 7.99 -26.02 0.66
CA VAL A 233 7.79 -26.26 -0.78
C VAL A 233 7.96 -27.74 -1.09
N ASN A 234 6.90 -28.36 -1.61
CA ASN A 234 6.87 -29.76 -2.00
C ASN A 234 6.77 -29.89 -3.52
N SER A 235 7.64 -30.67 -4.16
CA SER A 235 7.59 -30.96 -5.62
C SER A 235 6.46 -31.89 -6.03
N GLY A 236 5.86 -32.61 -5.07
CA GLY A 236 4.81 -33.59 -5.36
C GLY A 236 5.33 -34.80 -6.15
N LYS A 237 4.42 -35.52 -6.81
CA LYS A 237 4.77 -36.66 -7.67
C LYS A 237 4.87 -36.20 -9.12
N THR A 238 5.96 -35.56 -9.50
CA THR A 238 6.22 -35.21 -10.91
C THR A 238 6.41 -36.50 -11.73
N LYS A 239 5.54 -36.72 -12.72
CA LYS A 239 5.64 -37.84 -13.66
C LYS A 239 6.72 -37.54 -14.71
N GLY A 240 7.97 -37.91 -14.44
CA GLY A 240 9.03 -37.84 -15.45
C GLY A 240 10.42 -37.85 -14.83
N GLY A 241 11.18 -38.92 -15.07
CA GLY A 241 12.52 -39.12 -14.51
C GLY A 241 13.61 -38.35 -15.25
N LEU A 242 13.53 -37.02 -15.33
CA LEU A 242 14.61 -36.19 -15.87
C LEU A 242 14.93 -35.06 -14.87
N ASP A 243 16.22 -35.02 -14.52
CA ASP A 243 16.95 -34.10 -13.65
C ASP A 243 16.23 -33.58 -12.38
N LEU A 244 16.64 -34.10 -11.21
CA LEU A 244 16.17 -33.64 -9.90
C LEU A 244 16.44 -32.15 -9.69
N GLU A 245 17.56 -31.63 -10.22
CA GLU A 245 17.92 -30.22 -10.09
C GLU A 245 16.97 -29.33 -10.90
N GLU A 246 16.62 -29.74 -12.13
CA GLU A 246 15.67 -29.01 -12.98
C GLU A 246 14.25 -29.03 -12.39
N THR A 247 13.84 -30.16 -11.82
CA THR A 247 12.54 -30.28 -11.13
C THR A 247 12.48 -29.38 -9.90
N ALA A 248 13.54 -29.35 -9.08
CA ALA A 248 13.64 -28.47 -7.92
C ALA A 248 13.60 -26.98 -8.34
N ALA A 249 14.38 -26.61 -9.35
CA ALA A 249 14.43 -25.23 -9.86
C ALA A 249 13.06 -24.77 -10.38
N THR A 250 12.40 -25.59 -11.20
CA THR A 250 11.06 -25.29 -11.74
C THR A 250 10.03 -25.15 -10.62
N THR A 251 10.00 -26.10 -9.68
CA THR A 251 9.07 -26.07 -8.55
C THR A 251 9.27 -24.83 -7.68
N ASN A 252 10.53 -24.48 -7.36
CA ASN A 252 10.83 -23.32 -6.52
C ASN A 252 10.49 -21.99 -7.22
N LEU A 253 10.64 -21.89 -8.55
CA LEU A 253 10.22 -20.71 -9.31
C LEU A 253 8.69 -20.55 -9.32
N GLU A 254 7.94 -21.64 -9.46
CA GLU A 254 6.48 -21.63 -9.32
C GLU A 254 6.08 -21.25 -7.89
N ALA A 255 6.73 -21.86 -6.89
CA ALA A 255 6.49 -21.57 -5.49
C ALA A 255 6.78 -20.10 -5.16
N ALA A 256 7.85 -19.50 -5.68
CA ALA A 256 8.16 -18.08 -5.42
C ALA A 256 7.02 -17.15 -5.86
N LYS A 257 6.44 -17.40 -7.04
CA LYS A 257 5.29 -16.63 -7.56
C LYS A 257 4.04 -16.83 -6.69
N GLU A 258 3.74 -18.08 -6.35
CA GLU A 258 2.55 -18.41 -5.57
C GLU A 258 2.67 -17.92 -4.13
N ILE A 259 3.86 -18.00 -3.52
CA ILE A 259 4.14 -17.43 -2.20
C ILE A 259 3.90 -15.93 -2.21
N ALA A 260 4.47 -15.18 -3.16
CA ALA A 260 4.26 -13.74 -3.24
C ALA A 260 2.77 -13.38 -3.38
N ARG A 261 2.01 -14.17 -4.15
CA ARG A 261 0.55 -14.04 -4.27
C ARG A 261 -0.16 -14.33 -2.94
N GLN A 262 0.16 -15.42 -2.26
CA GLN A 262 -0.47 -15.82 -1.00
C GLN A 262 -0.16 -14.85 0.14
N LEU A 263 1.06 -14.29 0.20
CA LEU A 263 1.40 -13.26 1.18
C LEU A 263 0.49 -12.03 1.06
N ARG A 264 0.17 -11.61 -0.17
CA ARG A 264 -0.78 -10.51 -0.41
C ARG A 264 -2.22 -10.91 -0.06
N LEU A 265 -2.66 -12.09 -0.49
CA LEU A 265 -4.05 -12.53 -0.29
C LEU A 265 -4.38 -12.78 1.18
N ARG A 266 -3.41 -13.26 1.96
CA ARG A 266 -3.56 -13.56 3.39
C ARG A 266 -3.16 -12.38 4.28
N ASP A 267 -2.74 -11.25 3.70
CA ASP A 267 -2.17 -10.09 4.41
C ASP A 267 -1.08 -10.50 5.42
N LEU A 268 -0.19 -11.43 5.02
CA LEU A 268 0.89 -11.92 5.87
C LEU A 268 2.05 -10.93 5.89
N GLY A 269 2.37 -10.44 7.07
CA GLY A 269 3.51 -9.56 7.31
C GLY A 269 4.30 -10.00 8.54
N GLY A 270 5.50 -9.43 8.70
CA GLY A 270 6.44 -9.81 9.76
C GLY A 270 7.54 -10.73 9.22
N LEU A 271 8.07 -11.59 10.08
CA LEU A 271 9.13 -12.52 9.69
C LEU A 271 8.51 -13.71 8.95
N ILE A 272 8.95 -13.90 7.70
CA ILE A 272 8.51 -15.01 6.84
C ILE A 272 9.74 -15.84 6.51
N VAL A 273 9.66 -17.15 6.76
CA VAL A 273 10.72 -18.11 6.46
C VAL A 273 10.20 -19.04 5.37
N ILE A 274 10.95 -19.19 4.29
CA ILE A 274 10.59 -20.04 3.16
C ILE A 274 11.65 -21.14 3.05
N ASP A 275 11.21 -22.39 3.19
CA ASP A 275 12.01 -23.59 2.99
C ASP A 275 11.81 -24.08 1.55
N PHE A 276 12.68 -23.61 0.66
CA PHE A 276 12.70 -24.04 -0.74
C PHE A 276 13.39 -25.40 -0.87
N ILE A 277 13.02 -26.16 -1.90
CA ILE A 277 13.70 -27.43 -2.22
C ILE A 277 15.19 -27.15 -2.48
N ASP A 278 16.05 -28.01 -1.94
CA ASP A 278 17.49 -27.91 -2.14
C ASP A 278 17.87 -27.86 -3.63
N MET A 279 18.72 -26.88 -3.95
CA MET A 279 19.32 -26.73 -5.28
C MET A 279 20.83 -26.69 -5.13
N TYR A 280 21.57 -27.36 -6.01
CA TYR A 280 23.03 -27.35 -5.98
C TYR A 280 23.60 -26.18 -6.79
N GLN A 281 22.94 -25.78 -7.87
CA GLN A 281 23.44 -24.72 -8.74
C GLN A 281 23.14 -23.34 -8.16
N LYS A 282 24.18 -22.53 -7.93
CA LYS A 282 24.05 -21.13 -7.48
C LYS A 282 23.20 -20.28 -8.43
N LYS A 283 23.24 -20.58 -9.73
CA LYS A 283 22.42 -19.90 -10.74
C LYS A 283 20.92 -20.08 -10.47
N ASN A 284 20.51 -21.28 -10.06
CA ASN A 284 19.11 -21.60 -9.77
C ASN A 284 18.65 -20.90 -8.49
N LYS A 285 19.48 -20.90 -7.43
CA LYS A 285 19.21 -20.12 -6.20
C LYS A 285 19.01 -18.63 -6.51
N ALA A 286 19.91 -18.04 -7.27
CA ALA A 286 19.82 -16.63 -7.66
C ALA A 286 18.58 -16.34 -8.52
N ALA A 287 18.15 -17.28 -9.36
CA ALA A 287 16.93 -17.13 -10.15
C ALA A 287 15.68 -17.11 -9.27
N VAL A 288 15.58 -18.01 -8.28
CA VAL A 288 14.46 -18.04 -7.32
C VAL A 288 14.41 -16.78 -6.46
N GLU A 289 15.55 -16.31 -5.95
CA GLU A 289 15.62 -15.05 -5.21
C GLU A 289 15.18 -13.85 -6.06
N LYS A 290 15.59 -13.84 -7.34
CA LYS A 290 15.19 -12.80 -8.28
C LYS A 290 13.68 -12.84 -8.55
N GLU A 291 13.13 -14.04 -8.75
CA GLU A 291 11.70 -14.22 -8.98
C GLU A 291 10.88 -13.72 -7.79
N LEU A 292 11.28 -14.08 -6.56
CA LEU A 292 10.62 -13.62 -5.34
C LEU A 292 10.67 -12.09 -5.16
N LYS A 293 11.73 -11.43 -5.66
CA LYS A 293 11.83 -9.96 -5.66
C LYS A 293 10.94 -9.28 -6.70
N LEU A 294 10.63 -9.99 -7.79
CA LEU A 294 9.82 -9.47 -8.90
C LEU A 294 8.31 -9.70 -8.68
N ALA A 295 7.94 -10.81 -8.04
CA ALA A 295 6.56 -11.28 -7.86
C ALA A 295 5.76 -10.52 -6.80
#